data_AF-A0A9Q0YSH4-F1
#
_entry.id   AF-A0A9Q0YSH4-F1
#
_cell.length_a   1.000
_cell.length_b   1.000
_cell.length_c   1.000
_cell.angle_alpha   90.00
_cell.angle_beta   90.00
_cell.angle_gamma   90.00
#
_symmetry.space_group_name_H-M   'P 1'
#
loop_
_entity.id
_entity.type
_entity.pdbx_description
1 polymer ?
#
loop_
_entity_poly.entity_id
_entity_poly.type
_entity_poly.pdbx_seq_one_letter_code
_entity_poly.pdbx_strand_id
1 'polypeptide(L)'
;MNKEVSTDHSSGLSKWRRRLVFVLSIGFLLLCVLVAFTGILWYLFCYFGKKDHTIRFLSAGLCYWPAMMSVPFFGLTAFARNNFTKRSDVQTDIAWPKVFNESVFARQLTYLKTSKMTPLPKIWVFLFFHGFAFSVSCLIAILYVVMYKSCQSWISYVWMSAEIIALFYFALFSYFLYLQRIILEEEGRHTLSFIISKEGNIEVCIAPVKKFFCNYMQLRKVLLPWLCVVMFSSTFGLTAFLTWTYENNMESLKSSSNNNTEITPTDPPFYLGKLCTYSCNESQILAEHTTHLVYSSVLLGKLIMPAVLAFLVIEGLDVKHVWDRFSLKLLLMLNTDNLEFWKCITEYSEKLHPNVTFDTLVGFVIPVLGLASGLLEGHHLKF
;
A
#
# COMPACT_ATOMS: atom_id res chain seq x y z
N MET A 1 -9.81 29.95 45.83
CA MET A 1 -10.30 28.59 46.12
C MET A 1 -11.66 28.43 45.43
N ASN A 2 -11.68 28.22 44.12
CA ASN A 2 -12.90 27.98 43.34
C ASN A 2 -12.79 26.58 42.73
N LYS A 3 -13.59 25.67 43.27
CA LYS A 3 -13.82 24.32 42.73
C LYS A 3 -14.71 24.47 41.50
N GLU A 4 -14.12 24.37 40.31
CA GLU A 4 -14.89 24.03 39.11
C GLU A 4 -15.29 22.56 39.20
N VAL A 5 -16.52 22.32 39.64
CA VAL A 5 -17.23 21.05 39.53
C VAL A 5 -17.98 21.08 38.20
N SER A 6 -17.34 20.66 37.10
CA SER A 6 -18.02 20.45 35.82
C SER A 6 -17.28 19.52 34.85
N THR A 7 -16.85 18.32 35.29
CA THR A 7 -16.09 17.40 34.41
C THR A 7 -16.49 15.92 34.46
N ASP A 8 -17.74 15.56 34.76
CA ASP A 8 -18.15 14.14 34.68
C ASP A 8 -19.05 13.76 33.51
N HIS A 9 -19.93 14.64 33.01
CA HIS A 9 -20.79 14.30 31.86
C HIS A 9 -20.08 14.30 30.49
N SER A 10 -18.99 15.05 30.32
CA SER A 10 -18.17 15.02 29.09
C SER A 10 -17.31 13.76 28.97
N SER A 11 -17.06 13.06 30.08
CA SER A 11 -16.24 11.84 30.11
C SER A 11 -16.99 10.61 29.56
N GLY A 12 -18.32 10.55 29.76
CA GLY A 12 -19.16 9.44 29.29
C GLY A 12 -19.39 9.45 27.76
N LEU A 13 -19.76 10.61 27.22
CA LEU A 13 -19.98 10.83 25.78
C LEU A 13 -18.71 10.57 24.96
N SER A 14 -17.55 11.01 25.46
CA SER A 14 -16.26 10.77 24.81
C SER A 14 -15.84 9.30 24.83
N LYS A 15 -16.12 8.56 25.91
CA LYS A 15 -15.88 7.10 25.98
C LYS A 15 -16.76 6.32 25.01
N TRP A 16 -18.06 6.65 24.94
CA TRP A 16 -18.98 5.97 24.03
C TRP A 16 -18.63 6.23 22.57
N ARG A 17 -18.32 7.48 22.20
CA ARG A 17 -17.85 7.83 20.86
C ARG A 17 -16.59 7.06 20.47
N ARG A 18 -15.61 6.92 21.38
CA ARG A 18 -14.40 6.12 21.13
C ARG A 18 -14.72 4.65 20.91
N ARG A 19 -15.62 4.06 21.70
CA ARG A 19 -16.06 2.67 21.51
C ARG A 19 -16.79 2.47 20.19
N LEU A 20 -17.65 3.42 19.81
CA LEU A 20 -18.37 3.36 18.55
C LEU A 20 -17.40 3.44 17.36
N VAL A 21 -16.50 4.42 17.35
CA VAL A 21 -15.46 4.54 16.31
C VAL A 21 -14.63 3.26 16.23
N PHE A 22 -14.23 2.71 17.38
CA PHE A 22 -13.50 1.46 17.46
C PHE A 22 -14.25 0.29 16.81
N VAL A 23 -15.52 0.05 17.19
CA VAL A 23 -16.33 -1.03 16.62
C VAL A 23 -16.57 -0.83 15.12
N LEU A 24 -16.86 0.41 14.71
CA LEU A 24 -17.06 0.74 13.30
C LEU A 24 -15.79 0.55 12.47
N SER A 25 -14.62 0.92 12.98
CA SER A 25 -13.34 0.70 12.29
C SER A 25 -13.04 -0.78 12.11
N ILE A 26 -13.28 -1.62 13.13
CA ILE A 26 -13.13 -3.08 12.99
C ILE A 26 -14.11 -3.64 11.98
N GLY A 27 -15.40 -3.27 12.10
CA GLY A 27 -16.44 -3.73 11.21
C GLY A 27 -16.13 -3.37 9.75
N PHE A 28 -15.66 -2.14 9.51
CA PHE A 28 -15.21 -1.68 8.21
C PHE A 28 -14.00 -2.48 7.69
N LEU A 29 -12.96 -2.66 8.51
CA LEU A 29 -11.77 -3.45 8.12
C LEU A 29 -12.13 -4.90 7.78
N LEU A 30 -12.94 -5.55 8.60
CA LEU A 30 -13.43 -6.90 8.35
C LEU A 30 -14.26 -6.97 7.07
N LEU A 31 -15.15 -6.00 6.86
CA LEU A 31 -15.93 -5.91 5.63
C LEU A 31 -15.02 -5.77 4.40
N CYS A 32 -14.01 -4.90 4.44
CA CYS A 32 -13.05 -4.75 3.35
C CYS A 32 -12.28 -6.05 3.05
N VAL A 33 -11.79 -6.74 4.09
CA VAL A 33 -11.10 -8.04 3.93
C VAL A 33 -12.04 -9.08 3.34
N LEU A 34 -13.27 -9.18 3.84
CA LEU A 34 -14.27 -10.13 3.35
C LEU A 34 -14.62 -9.85 1.89
N VAL A 35 -14.95 -8.60 1.54
CA VAL A 35 -15.30 -8.20 0.17
C VAL A 35 -14.16 -8.55 -0.78
N ALA A 36 -12.92 -8.22 -0.43
CA ALA A 36 -11.79 -8.49 -1.29
C ALA A 36 -11.48 -10.00 -1.41
N PHE A 37 -11.61 -10.76 -0.32
CA PHE A 37 -11.46 -12.22 -0.37
C PHE A 37 -12.56 -12.87 -1.20
N THR A 38 -13.82 -12.45 -1.04
CA THR A 38 -14.92 -12.89 -1.90
C THR A 38 -14.67 -12.53 -3.36
N GLY A 39 -14.00 -11.40 -3.63
CA GLY A 39 -13.49 -11.05 -4.94
C GLY A 39 -12.53 -12.05 -5.51
N ILE A 40 -11.44 -12.32 -4.80
CA ILE A 40 -10.43 -13.28 -5.26
C ILE A 40 -11.08 -14.63 -5.54
N LEU A 41 -11.93 -15.12 -4.62
CA LEU A 41 -12.66 -16.38 -4.81
C LEU A 41 -13.60 -16.33 -6.01
N TRP A 42 -14.28 -15.21 -6.22
CA TRP A 42 -15.14 -15.00 -7.38
C TRP A 42 -14.35 -15.01 -8.69
N TYR A 43 -13.22 -14.31 -8.74
CA TYR A 43 -12.36 -14.29 -9.92
C TYR A 43 -11.75 -15.66 -10.21
N LEU A 44 -11.33 -16.39 -9.18
CA LEU A 44 -10.90 -17.78 -9.29
C LEU A 44 -12.04 -18.65 -9.83
N PHE A 45 -13.21 -18.59 -9.21
CA PHE A 45 -14.35 -19.42 -9.62
C PHE A 45 -14.79 -19.13 -11.05
N CYS A 46 -14.81 -17.86 -11.46
CA CYS A 46 -15.28 -17.49 -12.79
C CYS A 46 -14.19 -17.67 -13.86
N TYR A 47 -12.97 -17.19 -13.63
CA TYR A 47 -12.01 -16.99 -14.71
C TYR A 47 -10.83 -17.98 -14.69
N PHE A 48 -10.68 -18.81 -13.65
CA PHE A 48 -9.61 -19.79 -13.60
C PHE A 48 -9.73 -20.80 -14.75
N GLY A 49 -8.63 -20.99 -15.48
CA GLY A 49 -8.56 -21.90 -16.64
C GLY A 49 -9.21 -21.38 -17.92
N LYS A 50 -9.74 -20.14 -17.94
CA LYS A 50 -10.36 -19.55 -19.14
C LYS A 50 -9.37 -18.65 -19.88
N LYS A 51 -8.89 -19.12 -21.03
CA LYS A 51 -7.93 -18.40 -21.89
C LYS A 51 -8.38 -16.97 -22.20
N ASP A 52 -9.62 -16.81 -22.64
CA ASP A 52 -10.24 -15.54 -23.05
C ASP A 52 -10.49 -14.54 -21.91
N HIS A 53 -10.07 -14.86 -20.69
CA HIS A 53 -10.21 -13.98 -19.53
C HIS A 53 -8.95 -13.94 -18.67
N THR A 54 -7.83 -14.44 -19.18
CA THR A 54 -6.65 -14.67 -18.36
C THR A 54 -6.02 -13.37 -17.87
N ILE A 55 -5.97 -12.32 -18.68
CA ILE A 55 -5.47 -11.02 -18.19
C ILE A 55 -6.35 -10.53 -17.06
N ARG A 56 -7.68 -10.60 -17.25
CA ARG A 56 -8.63 -10.08 -16.28
C ARG A 56 -8.47 -10.81 -14.96
N PHE A 57 -8.22 -12.11 -15.01
CA PHE A 57 -7.87 -12.92 -13.85
C PHE A 57 -6.53 -12.51 -13.22
N LEU A 58 -5.45 -12.42 -14.00
CA LEU A 58 -4.12 -12.06 -13.53
C LEU A 58 -4.08 -10.65 -12.94
N SER A 59 -4.47 -9.66 -13.73
CA SER A 59 -4.40 -8.23 -13.39
C SER A 59 -5.35 -7.85 -12.25
N ALA A 60 -6.62 -8.24 -12.31
CA ALA A 60 -7.58 -7.88 -11.27
C ALA A 60 -7.45 -8.81 -10.07
N GLY A 61 -7.51 -10.14 -10.30
CA GLY A 61 -7.57 -11.15 -9.25
C GLY A 61 -6.26 -11.37 -8.50
N LEU A 62 -5.14 -11.50 -9.22
CA LEU A 62 -3.84 -11.88 -8.62
C LEU A 62 -2.92 -10.69 -8.32
N CYS A 63 -3.11 -9.55 -8.98
CA CYS A 63 -2.24 -8.38 -8.78
C CYS A 63 -2.94 -7.28 -7.98
N TYR A 64 -4.04 -6.76 -8.52
CA TYR A 64 -4.72 -5.60 -7.94
C TYR A 64 -5.33 -5.91 -6.57
N TRP A 65 -6.12 -6.99 -6.44
CA TRP A 65 -6.79 -7.31 -5.18
C TRP A 65 -5.81 -7.59 -4.02
N PRO A 66 -4.75 -8.39 -4.18
CA PRO A 66 -3.77 -8.58 -3.11
C PRO A 66 -3.09 -7.28 -2.67
N ALA A 67 -2.73 -6.39 -3.61
CA ALA A 67 -2.18 -5.08 -3.29
C ALA A 67 -3.18 -4.23 -2.47
N MET A 68 -4.44 -4.19 -2.89
CA MET A 68 -5.51 -3.47 -2.17
C MET A 68 -5.83 -4.09 -0.80
N MET A 69 -5.82 -5.43 -0.69
CA MET A 69 -6.07 -6.19 0.53
C MET A 69 -5.00 -6.05 1.59
N SER A 70 -3.76 -5.81 1.16
CA SER A 70 -2.63 -5.66 2.08
C SER A 70 -2.94 -4.62 3.14
N VAL A 71 -3.54 -3.48 2.76
CA VAL A 71 -3.85 -2.35 3.65
C VAL A 71 -4.83 -2.72 4.77
N PRO A 72 -6.07 -3.17 4.51
CA PRO A 72 -6.99 -3.56 5.58
C PRO A 72 -6.47 -4.75 6.38
N PHE A 73 -5.67 -5.64 5.78
CA PHE A 73 -5.02 -6.74 6.50
C PHE A 73 -3.98 -6.22 7.51
N PHE A 74 -3.10 -5.29 7.12
CA PHE A 74 -2.15 -4.62 8.02
C PHE A 74 -2.90 -3.85 9.12
N GLY A 75 -3.98 -3.15 8.78
CA GLY A 75 -4.82 -2.45 9.75
C GLY A 75 -5.45 -3.39 10.78
N LEU A 76 -6.06 -4.49 10.32
CA LEU A 76 -6.72 -5.48 11.18
C LEU A 76 -5.72 -6.23 12.06
N THR A 77 -4.56 -6.61 11.52
CA THR A 77 -3.50 -7.30 12.27
C THR A 77 -2.86 -6.37 13.31
N ALA A 78 -2.61 -5.10 12.97
CA ALA A 78 -2.15 -4.09 13.91
C ALA A 78 -3.15 -3.90 15.05
N PHE A 79 -4.42 -3.80 14.68
CA PHE A 79 -5.52 -3.65 15.61
C PHE A 79 -5.64 -4.84 16.56
N ALA A 80 -5.65 -6.06 16.03
CA ALA A 80 -5.74 -7.28 16.81
C ALA A 80 -4.55 -7.38 17.78
N ARG A 81 -3.33 -7.12 17.31
CA ARG A 81 -2.15 -7.12 18.18
C ARG A 81 -2.21 -6.07 19.27
N ASN A 82 -2.62 -4.83 18.96
CA ASN A 82 -2.70 -3.75 19.96
C ASN A 82 -3.71 -4.03 21.07
N ASN A 83 -4.77 -4.80 20.81
CA ASN A 83 -5.85 -5.06 21.77
C ASN A 83 -5.76 -6.42 22.47
N PHE A 84 -5.28 -7.47 21.79
CA PHE A 84 -5.28 -8.84 22.33
C PHE A 84 -3.94 -9.27 22.92
N THR A 85 -2.84 -8.59 22.60
CA THR A 85 -1.53 -8.92 23.18
C THR A 85 -1.50 -8.43 24.63
N LYS A 86 -1.26 -9.34 25.59
CA LYS A 86 -1.14 -8.99 27.02
C LYS A 86 -0.10 -7.88 27.21
N ARG A 87 -0.41 -6.93 28.10
CA ARG A 87 0.40 -5.73 28.38
C ARG A 87 1.88 -6.04 28.70
N SER A 88 2.18 -7.26 29.18
CA SER A 88 3.55 -7.73 29.48
C SER A 88 4.41 -8.00 28.24
N ASP A 89 3.84 -8.45 27.12
CA ASP A 89 4.60 -8.75 25.89
C ASP A 89 4.85 -7.50 25.01
N VAL A 90 4.06 -6.44 25.23
CA VAL A 90 4.19 -5.13 24.55
C VAL A 90 5.39 -4.33 25.08
N GLN A 91 6.08 -4.85 26.09
CA GLN A 91 7.26 -4.27 26.72
C GLN A 91 8.53 -4.46 25.89
N THR A 92 8.49 -5.24 24.81
CA THR A 92 9.51 -5.11 23.76
C THR A 92 9.38 -3.74 23.08
N ASP A 93 10.45 -2.94 23.12
CA ASP A 93 10.46 -1.55 22.65
C ASP A 93 10.06 -1.41 21.16
N ILE A 94 10.22 -2.48 20.37
CA ILE A 94 10.00 -2.49 18.91
C ILE A 94 8.77 -3.33 18.54
N ALA A 95 7.57 -2.76 18.75
CA ALA A 95 6.31 -3.36 18.32
C ALA A 95 5.72 -2.55 17.14
N TRP A 96 5.79 -3.08 15.92
CA TRP A 96 5.29 -2.43 14.70
C TRP A 96 3.81 -1.97 14.76
N PRO A 97 2.89 -2.63 15.50
CA PRO A 97 1.51 -2.15 15.60
C PRO A 97 1.37 -0.78 16.27
N LYS A 98 2.41 -0.33 17.01
CA LYS A 98 2.45 1.01 17.64
C LYS A 98 2.41 2.14 16.61
N VAL A 99 2.84 1.90 15.35
CA VAL A 99 2.74 2.87 14.24
C VAL A 99 1.28 3.29 14.02
N PHE A 100 0.33 2.38 14.20
CA PHE A 100 -1.11 2.61 13.99
C PHE A 100 -1.83 3.15 15.23
N ASN A 101 -1.12 3.41 16.32
CA ASN A 101 -1.74 3.90 17.54
C ASN A 101 -2.06 5.40 17.42
N GLU A 102 -3.34 5.75 17.43
CA GLU A 102 -3.84 7.12 17.33
C GLU A 102 -3.18 8.07 18.34
N SER A 103 -3.01 7.65 19.59
CA SER A 103 -2.41 8.48 20.65
C SER A 103 -0.94 8.78 20.40
N VAL A 104 -0.20 7.81 19.86
CA VAL A 104 1.22 7.96 19.52
C VAL A 104 1.35 8.89 18.32
N PHE A 105 0.55 8.66 17.29
CA PHE A 105 0.53 9.45 16.06
C PHE A 105 0.10 10.90 16.30
N ALA A 106 -0.95 11.15 17.09
CA ALA A 106 -1.41 12.50 17.42
C ALA A 106 -0.34 13.30 18.19
N ARG A 107 0.36 12.64 19.13
CA ARG A 107 1.50 13.25 19.82
C ARG A 107 2.63 13.57 18.85
N GLN A 108 2.92 12.66 17.92
CA GLN A 108 3.95 12.84 16.91
C GLN A 108 3.64 13.99 15.94
N LEU A 109 2.39 14.11 15.48
CA LEU A 109 1.89 15.23 14.67
C LEU A 109 2.04 16.59 15.36
N THR A 110 1.99 16.61 16.69
CA THR A 110 2.17 17.86 17.44
C THR A 110 3.59 18.41 17.27
N TYR A 111 4.61 17.56 17.13
CA TYR A 111 5.99 17.99 16.88
C TYR A 111 6.12 18.70 15.53
N LEU A 112 5.44 18.22 14.49
CA LEU A 112 5.42 18.87 13.17
C LEU A 112 4.83 20.28 13.23
N LYS A 113 3.81 20.51 14.07
CA LYS A 113 3.18 21.83 14.22
C LYS A 113 4.11 22.85 14.88
N THR A 114 4.98 22.41 15.78
CA THR A 114 5.95 23.27 16.48
C THR A 114 7.21 23.57 15.67
N SER A 115 7.56 22.71 14.70
CA SER A 115 8.67 22.98 13.79
C SER A 115 8.27 24.06 12.79
N LYS A 116 8.71 25.30 13.02
CA LYS A 116 8.57 26.42 12.06
C LYS A 116 9.23 26.12 10.70
N MET A 117 10.02 25.05 10.58
CA MET A 117 10.88 24.77 9.44
C MET A 117 10.30 23.80 8.40
N THR A 118 9.17 23.15 8.64
CA THR A 118 8.53 22.30 7.64
C THR A 118 7.16 22.87 7.30
N PRO A 119 6.91 23.34 6.04
CA PRO A 119 5.53 23.56 5.62
C PRO A 119 4.79 22.24 5.86
N LEU A 120 3.58 22.32 6.41
CA LEU A 120 2.63 21.19 6.55
C LEU A 120 2.80 20.23 5.36
N PRO A 121 2.70 18.90 5.56
CA PRO A 121 2.77 17.93 4.46
C PRO A 121 1.92 18.48 3.32
N LYS A 122 2.60 18.86 2.23
CA LYS A 122 2.05 19.83 1.27
C LYS A 122 0.67 19.33 0.87
N ILE A 123 -0.37 20.14 1.02
CA ILE A 123 -1.76 19.77 0.63
C ILE A 123 -1.77 19.19 -0.79
N TRP A 124 -0.90 19.69 -1.67
CA TRP A 124 -0.64 19.14 -3.00
C TRP A 124 -0.28 17.65 -3.04
N VAL A 125 0.46 17.11 -2.07
CA VAL A 125 0.76 15.67 -1.96
C VAL A 125 -0.52 14.90 -1.60
N PHE A 126 -1.29 15.38 -0.63
CA PHE A 126 -2.59 14.77 -0.32
C PHE A 126 -3.53 14.78 -1.55
N LEU A 127 -3.63 15.93 -2.22
CA LEU A 127 -4.40 16.11 -3.45
C LEU A 127 -3.87 15.23 -4.59
N PHE A 128 -2.57 15.01 -4.69
CA PHE A 128 -1.98 14.11 -5.67
C PHE A 128 -2.41 12.66 -5.43
N PHE A 129 -2.28 12.17 -4.19
CA PHE A 129 -2.66 10.79 -3.84
C PHE A 129 -4.15 10.54 -4.13
N HIS A 130 -5.02 11.46 -3.70
CA HIS A 130 -6.46 11.34 -3.89
C HIS A 130 -6.90 11.63 -5.33
N GLY A 131 -6.27 12.60 -5.97
CA GLY A 131 -6.52 12.93 -7.38
C GLY A 131 -6.18 11.76 -8.28
N PHE A 132 -5.10 11.03 -8.01
CA PHE A 132 -4.74 9.86 -8.79
C PHE A 132 -5.73 8.70 -8.61
N ALA A 133 -6.11 8.40 -7.36
CA ALA A 133 -7.15 7.41 -7.06
C ALA A 133 -8.52 7.79 -7.68
N PHE A 134 -8.87 9.08 -7.64
CA PHE A 134 -10.09 9.61 -8.25
C PHE A 134 -10.05 9.45 -9.78
N SER A 135 -8.95 9.79 -10.44
CA SER A 135 -8.80 9.61 -11.90
C SER A 135 -8.97 8.15 -12.31
N VAL A 136 -8.34 7.20 -11.60
CA VAL A 136 -8.53 5.76 -11.85
C VAL A 136 -9.98 5.34 -11.60
N SER A 137 -10.61 5.83 -10.54
CA SER A 137 -12.02 5.56 -10.23
C SER A 137 -12.97 6.08 -11.32
N CYS A 138 -12.71 7.27 -11.86
CA CYS A 138 -13.45 7.82 -12.99
C CYS A 138 -13.30 6.95 -14.24
N LEU A 139 -12.09 6.48 -14.55
CA LEU A 139 -11.88 5.57 -15.68
C LEU A 139 -12.62 4.24 -15.49
N ILE A 140 -12.64 3.68 -14.27
CA ILE A 140 -13.41 2.47 -13.94
C ILE A 140 -14.90 2.71 -14.16
N ALA A 141 -15.42 3.85 -13.69
CA ALA A 141 -16.82 4.20 -13.86
C ALA A 141 -17.19 4.42 -15.34
N ILE A 142 -16.32 5.10 -16.11
CA ILE A 142 -16.51 5.32 -17.56
C ILE A 142 -16.53 3.97 -18.29
N LEU A 143 -15.57 3.09 -18.01
CA LEU A 143 -15.53 1.75 -18.59
C LEU A 143 -16.85 1.03 -18.33
N TYR A 144 -17.36 1.08 -17.10
CA TYR A 144 -18.62 0.46 -16.74
C TYR A 144 -19.81 1.00 -17.55
N VAL A 145 -19.88 2.32 -17.73
CA VAL A 145 -20.94 2.99 -18.49
C VAL A 145 -20.88 2.65 -19.98
N VAL A 146 -19.68 2.55 -20.54
CA VAL A 146 -19.45 2.25 -21.97
C VAL A 146 -19.66 0.76 -22.29
N MET A 147 -19.45 -0.14 -21.32
CA MET A 147 -19.69 -1.57 -21.52
C MET A 147 -21.14 -1.88 -21.93
N TYR A 148 -21.32 -2.91 -22.76
CA TYR A 148 -22.64 -3.39 -23.18
C TYR A 148 -23.57 -3.66 -21.97
N LYS A 149 -24.85 -3.32 -22.12
CA LYS A 149 -25.89 -3.55 -21.09
C LYS A 149 -25.98 -5.02 -20.65
N SER A 150 -25.69 -5.97 -21.55
CA SER A 150 -25.64 -7.41 -21.26
C SER A 150 -24.54 -7.80 -20.26
N CYS A 151 -23.57 -6.93 -20.03
CA CYS A 151 -22.46 -7.11 -19.10
C CYS A 151 -22.66 -6.33 -17.79
N GLN A 152 -23.68 -5.47 -17.74
CA GLN A 152 -24.04 -4.70 -16.57
C GLN A 152 -24.96 -5.55 -15.68
N SER A 153 -24.39 -6.09 -14.61
CA SER A 153 -25.14 -6.78 -13.55
C SER A 153 -25.12 -5.95 -12.27
N TRP A 154 -26.12 -6.14 -11.41
CA TRP A 154 -26.13 -5.53 -10.07
C TRP A 154 -24.88 -5.92 -9.25
N ILE A 155 -24.39 -7.15 -9.42
CA ILE A 155 -23.16 -7.65 -8.79
C ILE A 155 -21.97 -6.84 -9.28
N SER A 156 -21.90 -6.57 -10.58
CA SER A 156 -20.84 -5.75 -11.18
C SER A 156 -20.83 -4.32 -10.61
N TYR A 157 -22.01 -3.73 -10.29
CA TYR A 157 -22.08 -2.42 -9.63
C TYR A 157 -21.53 -2.47 -8.20
N VAL A 158 -21.94 -3.46 -7.41
CA VAL A 158 -21.42 -3.65 -6.04
C VAL A 158 -19.90 -3.83 -6.07
N TRP A 159 -19.41 -4.59 -7.04
CA TRP A 159 -17.99 -4.83 -7.23
C TRP A 159 -17.22 -3.56 -7.59
N MET A 160 -17.74 -2.79 -8.54
CA MET A 160 -17.19 -1.49 -8.91
C MET A 160 -17.11 -0.55 -7.70
N SER A 161 -18.19 -0.46 -6.91
CA SER A 161 -18.19 0.35 -5.69
C SER A 161 -17.14 -0.10 -4.69
N ALA A 162 -16.99 -1.42 -4.48
CA ALA A 162 -15.96 -1.98 -3.63
C ALA A 162 -14.55 -1.65 -4.11
N GLU A 163 -14.28 -1.74 -5.42
CA GLU A 163 -13.01 -1.36 -6.02
C GLU A 163 -12.68 0.12 -5.76
N ILE A 164 -13.65 1.00 -5.98
CA ILE A 164 -13.48 2.45 -5.75
C ILE A 164 -13.18 2.74 -4.28
N ILE A 165 -13.93 2.14 -3.36
CA ILE A 165 -13.70 2.30 -1.91
C ILE A 165 -12.29 1.80 -1.54
N ALA A 166 -11.86 0.67 -2.08
CA ALA A 166 -10.54 0.11 -1.83
C ALA A 166 -9.42 1.04 -2.35
N LEU A 167 -9.58 1.64 -3.53
CA LEU A 167 -8.62 2.62 -4.09
C LEU A 167 -8.44 3.83 -3.17
N PHE A 168 -9.54 4.44 -2.73
CA PHE A 168 -9.46 5.59 -1.81
C PHE A 168 -8.84 5.19 -0.47
N TYR A 169 -9.17 4.02 0.04
CA TYR A 169 -8.58 3.53 1.29
C TYR A 169 -7.07 3.27 1.14
N PHE A 170 -6.64 2.69 0.02
CA PHE A 170 -5.23 2.48 -0.30
C PHE A 170 -4.47 3.81 -0.41
N ALA A 171 -5.06 4.81 -1.08
CA ALA A 171 -4.47 6.15 -1.19
C ALA A 171 -4.34 6.84 0.17
N LEU A 172 -5.37 6.75 1.03
CA LEU A 172 -5.34 7.27 2.40
C LEU A 172 -4.24 6.60 3.23
N PHE A 173 -4.12 5.28 3.15
CA PHE A 173 -3.07 4.53 3.85
C PHE A 173 -1.68 4.89 3.38
N SER A 174 -1.49 5.00 2.07
CA SER A 174 -0.21 5.41 1.50
C SER A 174 0.16 6.82 1.97
N TYR A 175 -0.80 7.75 1.97
CA TYR A 175 -0.59 9.09 2.55
C TYR A 175 -0.26 9.03 4.05
N PHE A 176 -0.92 8.17 4.84
CA PHE A 176 -0.60 7.98 6.24
C PHE A 176 0.84 7.50 6.46
N LEU A 177 1.32 6.51 5.69
CA LEU A 177 2.70 6.05 5.77
C LEU A 177 3.71 7.13 5.35
N TYR A 178 3.36 7.93 4.34
CA TYR A 178 4.14 9.09 3.95
C TYR A 178 4.27 10.09 5.12
N LEU A 179 3.17 10.39 5.82
CA LEU A 179 3.20 11.26 7.01
C LEU A 179 4.10 10.69 8.12
N GLN A 180 3.99 9.39 8.40
CA GLN A 180 4.82 8.72 9.40
C GLN A 180 6.30 8.82 9.08
N ARG A 181 6.66 8.70 7.79
CA ARG A 181 8.04 8.91 7.34
C ARG A 181 8.52 10.34 7.59
N ILE A 182 7.74 11.34 7.20
CA ILE A 182 8.09 12.76 7.41
C ILE A 182 8.26 13.08 8.90
N ILE A 183 7.37 12.56 9.74
CA ILE A 183 7.47 12.65 11.21
C ILE A 183 8.80 12.07 11.69
N LEU A 184 9.16 10.87 11.19
CA LEU A 184 10.39 10.20 11.60
C LEU A 184 11.64 10.98 11.19
N GLU A 185 11.65 11.58 9.99
CA GLU A 185 12.75 12.44 9.56
C GLU A 185 12.93 13.66 10.46
N GLU A 186 11.82 14.29 10.87
CA GLU A 186 11.85 15.44 11.77
C GLU A 186 12.26 15.03 13.19
N GLU A 187 11.80 13.87 13.68
CA GLU A 187 12.25 13.28 14.95
C GLU A 187 13.77 13.03 14.94
N GLY A 188 14.33 12.54 13.82
CA GLY A 188 15.77 12.37 13.65
C GLY A 188 16.53 13.70 13.73
N ARG A 189 16.03 14.77 13.11
CA ARG A 189 16.62 16.12 13.19
C ARG A 189 16.58 16.68 14.60
N HIS A 190 15.44 16.57 15.29
CA HIS A 190 15.29 17.00 16.68
C HIS A 190 16.19 16.22 17.61
N THR A 191 16.29 14.91 17.42
CA THR A 191 17.18 14.05 18.23
C THR A 191 18.64 14.46 18.05
N LEU A 192 19.07 14.71 16.82
CA LEU A 192 20.43 15.20 16.55
C LEU A 192 20.68 16.57 17.20
N SER A 193 19.75 17.52 17.04
CA SER A 193 19.88 18.85 17.66
C SER A 193 19.92 18.78 19.19
N PHE A 194 19.15 17.86 19.78
CA PHE A 194 19.16 17.62 21.22
C PHE A 194 20.52 17.09 21.69
N ILE A 195 21.10 16.12 20.97
CA ILE A 195 22.43 15.56 21.27
C ILE A 195 23.48 16.66 21.25
N ILE A 196 23.50 17.49 20.20
CA ILE A 196 24.41 18.63 20.09
C ILE A 196 24.24 19.58 21.29
N SER A 197 23.00 19.86 21.72
CA SER A 197 22.74 20.74 22.87
C SER A 197 23.12 20.16 24.24
N LYS A 198 23.37 18.85 24.31
CA LYS A 198 23.68 18.08 25.53
C LYS A 198 25.03 17.38 25.44
N GLU A 199 25.92 17.93 24.62
CA GLU A 199 27.28 17.44 24.46
C GLU A 199 27.98 17.27 25.81
N GLY A 200 28.70 16.15 25.95
CA GLY A 200 29.35 15.75 27.21
C GLY A 200 28.47 14.98 28.19
N ASN A 201 27.15 14.88 27.98
CA ASN A 201 26.26 14.09 28.84
C ASN A 201 25.61 12.92 28.08
N ILE A 202 26.33 11.80 28.01
CA ILE A 202 25.93 10.65 27.20
C ILE A 202 24.67 9.94 27.71
N GLU A 203 24.49 9.84 29.02
CA GLU A 203 23.35 9.13 29.62
C GLU A 203 22.02 9.78 29.22
N VAL A 204 21.99 11.10 29.14
CA VAL A 204 20.83 11.88 28.70
C VAL A 204 20.57 11.72 27.20
N CYS A 205 21.61 11.48 26.39
CA CYS A 205 21.50 11.35 24.94
C CYS A 205 21.10 9.94 24.45
N ILE A 206 21.43 8.88 25.22
CA ILE A 206 21.13 7.49 24.85
C ILE A 206 19.62 7.25 24.69
N ALA A 207 18.80 7.76 25.62
CA ALA A 207 17.36 7.50 25.61
C ALA A 207 16.65 8.08 24.38
N PRO A 208 16.89 9.34 23.96
CA PRO A 208 16.41 9.87 22.69
C PRO A 208 16.85 9.08 21.46
N VAL A 209 18.14 8.70 21.37
CA VAL A 209 18.66 7.88 20.25
C VAL A 209 17.94 6.55 20.18
N LYS A 210 17.81 5.86 21.33
CA LYS A 210 17.10 4.58 21.41
C LYS A 210 15.64 4.72 20.98
N LYS A 211 14.96 5.78 21.44
CA LYS A 211 13.56 6.05 21.08
C LYS A 211 13.40 6.30 19.58
N PHE A 212 14.25 7.15 19.00
CA PHE A 212 14.27 7.40 17.56
C PHE A 212 14.50 6.11 16.77
N PHE A 213 15.49 5.31 17.16
CA PHE A 213 15.76 4.00 16.57
C PHE A 213 14.54 3.06 16.64
N CYS A 214 13.86 3.01 17.79
CA CYS A 214 12.68 2.17 17.96
C CYS A 214 11.54 2.60 17.02
N ASN A 215 11.27 3.90 16.89
CA ASN A 215 10.25 4.41 15.97
C ASN A 215 10.59 4.11 14.51
N TYR A 216 11.87 4.28 14.14
CA TYR A 216 12.39 3.91 12.83
C TYR A 216 12.17 2.41 12.53
N MET A 217 12.55 1.53 13.45
CA MET A 217 12.39 0.09 13.28
C MET A 217 10.92 -0.34 13.21
N GLN A 218 10.04 0.31 13.97
CA GLN A 218 8.61 0.06 13.92
C GLN A 218 8.03 0.41 12.54
N LEU A 219 8.38 1.58 11.98
CA LEU A 219 7.94 1.99 10.65
C LEU A 219 8.51 1.07 9.56
N ARG A 220 9.81 0.75 9.62
CA ARG A 220 10.47 -0.16 8.66
C ARG A 220 9.79 -1.52 8.59
N LYS A 221 9.46 -2.11 9.74
CA LYS A 221 8.79 -3.42 9.84
C LYS A 221 7.40 -3.46 9.20
N VAL A 222 6.73 -2.31 9.04
CA VAL A 222 5.46 -2.21 8.32
C VAL A 222 5.71 -1.92 6.85
N LEU A 223 6.55 -0.92 6.57
CA LEU A 223 6.71 -0.38 5.24
C LEU A 223 7.39 -1.36 4.29
N LEU A 224 8.45 -2.04 4.73
CA LEU A 224 9.22 -2.92 3.84
C LEU A 224 8.39 -4.13 3.34
N PRO A 225 7.72 -4.93 4.20
CA PRO A 225 6.90 -6.03 3.71
C PRO A 225 5.74 -5.56 2.84
N TRP A 226 5.08 -4.46 3.23
CA TRP A 226 3.99 -3.88 2.44
C TRP A 226 4.46 -3.43 1.05
N LEU A 227 5.58 -2.70 0.98
CA LEU A 227 6.17 -2.25 -0.27
C LEU A 227 6.50 -3.43 -1.18
N CYS A 228 7.03 -4.52 -0.63
CA CYS A 228 7.37 -5.71 -1.41
C CYS A 228 6.13 -6.37 -2.02
N VAL A 229 5.03 -6.46 -1.27
CA VAL A 229 3.75 -6.96 -1.79
C VAL A 229 3.24 -6.07 -2.91
N VAL A 230 3.25 -4.75 -2.73
CA VAL A 230 2.76 -3.80 -3.74
C VAL A 230 3.63 -3.82 -4.99
N MET A 231 4.96 -3.75 -4.83
CA MET A 231 5.90 -3.75 -5.95
C MET A 231 5.86 -5.07 -6.71
N PHE A 232 5.84 -6.21 -6.03
CA PHE A 232 5.64 -7.52 -6.66
C PHE A 232 4.36 -7.56 -7.49
N SER A 233 3.24 -7.18 -6.89
CA SER A 233 1.93 -7.23 -7.54
C SER A 233 1.89 -6.33 -8.77
N SER A 234 2.45 -5.12 -8.65
CA SER A 234 2.52 -4.17 -9.76
C SER A 234 3.48 -4.60 -10.87
N THR A 235 4.68 -5.10 -10.55
CA THR A 235 5.64 -5.54 -11.57
C THR A 235 5.15 -6.79 -12.28
N PHE A 236 4.68 -7.79 -11.53
CA PHE A 236 4.11 -9.01 -12.08
C PHE A 236 2.91 -8.70 -12.99
N GLY A 237 1.95 -7.90 -12.50
CA GLY A 237 0.78 -7.54 -13.29
C GLY A 237 1.07 -6.69 -14.51
N LEU A 238 2.00 -5.73 -14.41
CA LEU A 238 2.42 -4.92 -15.55
C LEU A 238 3.13 -5.76 -16.60
N THR A 239 4.04 -6.64 -16.19
CA THR A 239 4.74 -7.54 -17.12
C THR A 239 3.77 -8.49 -17.79
N ALA A 240 2.87 -9.14 -17.04
CA ALA A 240 1.85 -10.02 -17.61
C ALA A 240 0.95 -9.27 -18.63
N PHE A 241 0.53 -8.05 -18.30
CA PHE A 241 -0.25 -7.21 -19.21
C PHE A 241 0.49 -6.83 -20.49
N LEU A 242 1.76 -6.40 -20.38
CA LEU A 242 2.57 -6.00 -21.53
C LEU A 242 2.88 -7.19 -22.43
N THR A 243 3.24 -8.35 -21.86
CA THR A 243 3.50 -9.57 -22.63
C THR A 243 2.24 -9.98 -23.40
N TRP A 244 1.09 -10.02 -22.73
CA TRP A 244 -0.17 -10.33 -23.40
C TRP A 244 -0.49 -9.34 -24.53
N THR A 245 -0.33 -8.04 -24.29
CA THR A 245 -0.61 -7.01 -25.30
C THR A 245 0.29 -7.17 -26.52
N TYR A 246 1.56 -7.49 -26.30
CA TYR A 246 2.52 -7.73 -27.37
C TYR A 246 2.16 -8.97 -28.19
N GLU A 247 1.79 -10.08 -27.54
CA GLU A 247 1.42 -11.32 -28.23
C GLU A 247 0.14 -11.16 -29.05
N ASN A 248 -0.90 -10.53 -28.51
CA ASN A 248 -2.13 -10.27 -29.25
C ASN A 248 -1.93 -9.40 -30.50
N ASN A 249 -1.08 -8.38 -30.40
CA ASN A 249 -0.72 -7.55 -31.56
C ASN A 249 0.08 -8.33 -32.60
N MET A 250 0.90 -9.30 -32.19
CA MET A 250 1.63 -10.17 -33.12
C MET A 250 0.72 -11.19 -33.80
N GLU A 251 -0.27 -11.73 -33.10
CA GLU A 251 -1.25 -12.64 -33.67
C GLU A 251 -2.19 -11.96 -34.66
N SER A 252 -2.65 -10.74 -34.38
CA SER A 252 -3.48 -9.96 -35.31
C SER A 252 -2.76 -9.64 -36.63
N LEU A 253 -1.45 -9.38 -36.57
CA LEU A 253 -0.60 -9.20 -37.77
C LEU A 253 -0.48 -10.49 -38.58
N LYS A 254 -0.44 -11.66 -37.93
CA LYS A 254 -0.36 -12.97 -38.60
C LYS A 254 -1.70 -13.40 -39.18
N SER A 255 -2.82 -13.15 -38.49
CA SER A 255 -4.16 -13.54 -38.95
C SER A 255 -4.67 -12.63 -40.07
N SER A 256 -4.27 -11.36 -40.12
CA SER A 256 -4.55 -10.46 -41.25
C SER A 256 -3.93 -10.94 -42.59
N SER A 257 -2.98 -11.88 -42.54
CA SER A 257 -2.41 -12.56 -43.71
C SER A 257 -3.23 -13.77 -44.21
N ASN A 258 -4.16 -14.30 -43.42
CA ASN A 258 -4.92 -15.52 -43.74
C ASN A 258 -6.42 -15.28 -43.49
N ASN A 259 -7.08 -14.55 -44.40
CA ASN A 259 -8.53 -14.44 -44.38
C ASN A 259 -9.14 -15.73 -44.94
N ASN A 260 -9.76 -16.53 -44.05
CA ASN A 260 -11.03 -17.25 -44.24
C ASN A 260 -11.20 -18.32 -43.16
N THR A 261 -11.67 -17.95 -41.97
CA THR A 261 -12.33 -18.92 -41.09
C THR A 261 -13.43 -18.24 -40.30
N GLU A 262 -14.66 -18.63 -40.63
CA GLU A 262 -15.89 -18.19 -39.98
C GLU A 262 -16.00 -18.93 -38.64
N ILE A 263 -15.92 -18.18 -37.53
CA ILE A 263 -16.06 -18.76 -36.19
C ILE A 263 -17.55 -18.78 -35.84
N THR A 264 -18.12 -19.97 -35.76
CA THR A 264 -19.49 -20.18 -35.27
C THR A 264 -19.48 -20.13 -33.74
N PRO A 265 -20.30 -19.28 -33.09
CA PRO A 265 -20.38 -19.26 -31.64
C PRO A 265 -21.13 -20.50 -31.13
N THR A 266 -20.41 -21.41 -30.49
CA THR A 266 -21.01 -22.47 -29.67
C THR A 266 -21.39 -21.88 -28.31
N ASP A 267 -22.69 -21.72 -28.07
CA ASP A 267 -23.23 -21.29 -26.79
C ASP A 267 -22.95 -22.36 -25.69
N PRO A 268 -22.32 -21.98 -24.57
CA PRO A 268 -22.14 -22.90 -23.45
C PRO A 268 -23.48 -23.16 -22.73
N PRO A 269 -23.71 -24.38 -22.20
CA PRO A 269 -24.97 -24.75 -21.58
C PRO A 269 -25.27 -23.92 -20.33
N PHE A 270 -26.53 -23.50 -20.25
CA PHE A 270 -27.12 -22.65 -19.22
C PHE A 270 -27.12 -23.29 -17.82
N TYR A 271 -26.83 -22.47 -16.81
CA TYR A 271 -27.52 -22.29 -15.50
C TYR A 271 -26.59 -21.65 -14.45
N LEU A 272 -25.26 -21.78 -14.60
CA LEU A 272 -24.27 -21.03 -13.79
C LEU A 272 -23.96 -19.60 -14.31
N GLY A 273 -24.40 -19.27 -15.52
CA GLY A 273 -24.07 -18.00 -16.19
C GLY A 273 -24.67 -16.72 -15.59
N LYS A 274 -25.50 -16.82 -14.55
CA LYS A 274 -26.05 -15.63 -13.85
C LYS A 274 -25.09 -15.06 -12.81
N LEU A 275 -24.23 -15.88 -12.22
CA LEU A 275 -23.25 -15.42 -11.24
C LEU A 275 -22.08 -14.80 -12.00
N CYS A 276 -21.36 -15.62 -12.75
CA CYS A 276 -20.24 -15.15 -13.56
C CYS A 276 -20.77 -14.48 -14.82
N THR A 277 -20.44 -13.20 -15.02
CA THR A 277 -20.70 -12.45 -16.26
C THR A 277 -19.81 -12.95 -17.40
N TYR A 278 -19.99 -14.21 -17.80
CA TYR A 278 -19.34 -14.84 -18.95
C TYR A 278 -19.82 -14.26 -20.29
N SER A 279 -20.90 -13.47 -20.26
CA SER A 279 -21.51 -12.89 -21.46
C SER A 279 -20.69 -11.78 -22.09
N CYS A 280 -19.72 -11.19 -21.38
CA CYS A 280 -18.80 -10.20 -21.95
C CYS A 280 -17.52 -10.91 -22.39
N ASN A 281 -17.55 -11.47 -23.61
CA ASN A 281 -16.36 -12.08 -24.17
C ASN A 281 -15.30 -10.98 -24.38
N GLU A 282 -14.05 -11.23 -24.01
CA GLU A 282 -12.98 -10.23 -24.10
C GLU A 282 -12.82 -9.76 -25.56
N SER A 283 -13.07 -10.65 -26.52
CA SER A 283 -13.16 -10.35 -27.95
C SER A 283 -14.22 -9.29 -28.32
N GLN A 284 -15.36 -9.24 -27.62
CA GLN A 284 -16.41 -8.23 -27.86
C GLN A 284 -16.03 -6.87 -27.27
N ILE A 285 -15.34 -6.86 -26.12
CA ILE A 285 -14.82 -5.63 -25.49
C ILE A 285 -13.69 -5.05 -26.34
N LEU A 286 -12.85 -5.92 -26.92
CA LEU A 286 -11.71 -5.56 -27.77
C LEU A 286 -12.11 -5.19 -29.21
N ALA A 287 -13.32 -5.55 -29.66
CA ALA A 287 -13.78 -5.27 -31.02
C ALA A 287 -13.93 -3.77 -31.31
N GLU A 288 -14.29 -2.98 -30.29
CA GLU A 288 -14.41 -1.52 -30.43
C GLU A 288 -13.15 -0.82 -29.94
N HIS A 289 -12.49 -0.07 -30.83
CA HIS A 289 -11.21 0.59 -30.55
C HIS A 289 -11.26 1.53 -29.33
N THR A 290 -12.37 2.25 -29.15
CA THR A 290 -12.62 3.16 -28.02
C THR A 290 -12.68 2.39 -26.71
N THR A 291 -13.45 1.31 -26.65
CA THR A 291 -13.62 0.44 -25.48
C THR A 291 -12.31 -0.25 -25.11
N HIS A 292 -11.55 -0.74 -26.09
CA HIS A 292 -10.21 -1.30 -25.86
C HIS A 292 -9.25 -0.28 -25.23
N LEU A 293 -9.18 0.95 -25.76
CA LEU A 293 -8.29 1.98 -25.23
C LEU A 293 -8.64 2.34 -23.78
N VAL A 294 -9.94 2.47 -23.47
CA VAL A 294 -10.42 2.75 -22.11
C VAL A 294 -10.09 1.57 -21.16
N TYR A 295 -10.35 0.33 -21.58
CA TYR A 295 -10.04 -0.87 -20.80
C TYR A 295 -8.55 -0.98 -20.47
N SER A 296 -7.68 -0.84 -21.48
CA SER A 296 -6.23 -0.86 -21.31
C SER A 296 -5.74 0.28 -20.42
N SER A 297 -6.34 1.47 -20.51
CA SER A 297 -6.03 2.60 -19.63
C SER A 297 -6.42 2.33 -18.17
N VAL A 298 -7.58 1.73 -17.93
CA VAL A 298 -8.02 1.32 -16.58
C VAL A 298 -7.06 0.30 -16.01
N LEU A 299 -6.70 -0.72 -16.79
CA LEU A 299 -5.84 -1.78 -16.33
C LEU A 299 -4.44 -1.27 -15.98
N LEU A 300 -3.86 -0.46 -16.88
CA LEU A 300 -2.59 0.19 -16.65
C LEU A 300 -2.65 1.09 -15.41
N GLY A 301 -3.71 1.87 -15.26
CA GLY A 301 -3.95 2.71 -14.07
C GLY A 301 -3.99 1.89 -12.78
N LYS A 302 -4.70 0.75 -12.77
CA LYS A 302 -4.78 -0.16 -11.61
C LYS A 302 -3.44 -0.79 -11.24
N LEU A 303 -2.53 -0.98 -12.20
CA LEU A 303 -1.22 -1.60 -11.98
C LEU A 303 -0.14 -0.57 -11.61
N ILE A 304 -0.14 0.60 -12.27
CA ILE A 304 0.84 1.67 -12.05
C ILE A 304 0.54 2.45 -10.76
N MET A 305 -0.73 2.73 -10.47
CA MET A 305 -1.08 3.58 -9.33
C MET A 305 -0.55 3.06 -8.00
N PRO A 306 -0.71 1.76 -7.65
CA PRO A 306 -0.16 1.24 -6.40
C PRO A 306 1.35 1.41 -6.31
N ALA A 307 2.09 1.10 -7.39
CA ALA A 307 3.54 1.27 -7.44
C ALA A 307 3.98 2.72 -7.31
N VAL A 308 3.35 3.66 -8.03
CA VAL A 308 3.70 5.09 -7.97
C VAL A 308 3.43 5.66 -6.58
N LEU A 309 2.27 5.38 -5.99
CA LEU A 309 1.96 5.83 -4.64
C LEU A 309 2.93 5.23 -3.62
N ALA A 310 3.18 3.92 -3.70
CA ALA A 310 4.15 3.24 -2.85
C ALA A 310 5.57 3.81 -2.99
N PHE A 311 6.00 4.10 -4.22
CA PHE A 311 7.28 4.75 -4.52
C PHE A 311 7.38 6.15 -3.92
N LEU A 312 6.29 6.93 -3.93
CA LEU A 312 6.25 8.25 -3.30
C LEU A 312 6.28 8.17 -1.77
N VAL A 313 5.66 7.17 -1.17
CA VAL A 313 5.77 6.94 0.29
C VAL A 313 7.22 6.80 0.71
N ILE A 314 8.03 6.10 -0.09
CA ILE A 314 9.47 5.91 0.15
C ILE A 314 10.33 7.03 -0.48
N GLU A 315 9.79 7.92 -1.32
CA GLU A 315 10.57 8.88 -2.15
C GLU A 315 11.70 8.19 -2.94
N GLY A 316 11.43 6.99 -3.43
CA GLY A 316 12.40 6.16 -4.13
C GLY A 316 13.57 5.63 -3.28
N LEU A 317 13.58 5.85 -1.97
CA LEU A 317 14.67 5.48 -1.07
C LEU A 317 14.13 4.70 0.14
N ASP A 318 14.74 3.56 0.47
CA ASP A 318 14.37 2.79 1.67
C ASP A 318 14.38 3.72 2.92
N VAL A 319 13.41 3.57 3.83
CA VAL A 319 13.38 4.23 5.15
C VAL A 319 14.70 4.10 5.88
N LYS A 320 15.51 3.09 5.56
CA LYS A 320 16.94 3.01 5.89
C LYS A 320 17.69 4.34 5.80
N HIS A 321 17.45 5.12 4.74
CA HIS A 321 18.11 6.41 4.52
C HIS A 321 17.89 7.41 5.66
N VAL A 322 16.76 7.32 6.37
CA VAL A 322 16.50 8.20 7.52
C VAL A 322 17.48 7.89 8.65
N TRP A 323 17.73 6.61 8.93
CA TRP A 323 18.70 6.16 9.92
C TRP A 323 20.15 6.38 9.47
N ASP A 324 20.46 6.06 8.21
CA ASP A 324 21.80 6.24 7.64
C ASP A 324 22.19 7.73 7.64
N ARG A 325 21.26 8.62 7.27
CA ARG A 325 21.47 10.07 7.31
C ARG A 325 21.69 10.57 8.74
N PHE A 326 20.96 10.04 9.72
CA PHE A 326 21.15 10.38 11.12
C PHE A 326 22.55 9.92 11.60
N SER A 327 22.91 8.67 11.32
CA SER A 327 24.19 8.08 11.71
C SER A 327 25.38 8.79 11.04
N LEU A 328 25.27 9.11 9.75
CA LEU A 328 26.28 9.87 9.03
C LEU A 328 26.49 11.26 9.65
N LYS A 329 25.40 11.94 10.05
CA LYS A 329 25.51 13.25 10.71
C LYS A 329 26.20 13.14 12.07
N LEU A 330 25.97 12.08 12.84
CA LEU A 330 26.72 11.83 14.08
C LEU A 330 28.21 11.59 13.80
N LEU A 331 28.53 10.80 12.78
CA LEU A 331 29.91 10.52 12.38
C LEU A 331 30.65 11.79 11.96
N LEU A 332 29.97 12.71 11.27
CA LEU A 332 30.54 14.01 10.90
C LEU A 332 30.85 14.92 12.10
N MET A 333 30.25 14.67 13.27
CA MET A 333 30.55 15.41 14.51
C MET A 333 31.83 14.92 15.21
N LEU A 334 32.47 13.84 14.76
CA LEU A 334 33.75 13.38 15.33
C LEU A 334 34.89 14.40 15.18
N ASN A 335 34.74 15.40 14.32
CA ASN A 335 35.73 16.46 14.10
C ASN A 335 35.56 17.66 15.05
N THR A 336 34.63 17.62 16.01
CA THR A 336 34.39 18.71 16.96
C THR A 336 35.11 18.46 18.29
N ASP A 337 35.00 19.44 19.19
CA ASP A 337 35.39 19.27 20.59
C ASP A 337 34.65 18.07 21.23
N ASN A 338 35.18 17.51 22.32
CA ASN A 338 34.69 16.30 22.99
C ASN A 338 34.62 15.01 22.14
N LEU A 339 35.73 14.67 21.46
CA LEU A 339 35.88 13.46 20.66
C LEU A 339 35.37 12.17 21.35
N GLU A 340 35.64 11.98 22.64
CA GLU A 340 35.22 10.79 23.38
C GLU A 340 33.69 10.64 23.45
N PHE A 341 32.97 11.76 23.64
CA PHE A 341 31.51 11.77 23.65
C PHE A 341 30.95 11.37 22.28
N TRP A 342 31.45 12.01 21.21
CA TRP A 342 30.99 11.74 19.84
C TRP A 342 31.32 10.32 19.37
N LYS A 343 32.48 9.79 19.77
CA LYS A 343 32.86 8.41 19.52
C LYS A 343 31.89 7.44 20.20
N CYS A 344 31.62 7.65 21.50
CA CYS A 344 30.75 6.74 22.25
C CYS A 344 29.30 6.74 21.75
N ILE A 345 28.74 7.90 21.39
CA ILE A 345 27.38 7.95 20.84
C ILE A 345 27.29 7.38 19.42
N THR A 346 28.34 7.54 18.62
CA THR A 346 28.43 6.93 17.28
C THR A 346 28.52 5.42 17.38
N GLU A 347 29.40 4.89 18.24
CA GLU A 347 29.48 3.44 18.51
C GLU A 347 28.16 2.88 19.04
N TYR A 348 27.45 3.63 19.89
CA TYR A 348 26.13 3.24 20.35
C TYR A 348 25.11 3.19 19.20
N SER A 349 25.11 4.19 18.32
CA SER A 349 24.25 4.21 17.12
C SER A 349 24.58 3.06 16.16
N GLU A 350 25.86 2.74 15.95
CA GLU A 350 26.29 1.61 15.14
C GLU A 350 25.88 0.26 15.73
N LYS A 351 25.93 0.10 17.06
CA LYS A 351 25.42 -1.11 17.73
C LYS A 351 23.91 -1.31 17.53
N LEU A 352 23.16 -0.22 17.32
CA LEU A 352 21.75 -0.28 16.97
C LEU A 352 21.51 -0.57 15.48
N HIS A 353 22.52 -0.54 14.62
CA HIS A 353 22.32 -0.67 13.17
C HIS A 353 21.52 -1.94 12.83
N PRO A 354 20.42 -1.83 12.05
CA PRO A 354 19.61 -2.98 11.71
C PRO A 354 20.41 -3.96 10.84
N ASN A 355 20.18 -5.25 11.04
CA ASN A 355 20.72 -6.27 10.14
C ASN A 355 19.90 -6.25 8.85
N VAL A 356 20.45 -5.62 7.80
CA VAL A 356 19.74 -5.29 6.54
C VAL A 356 20.04 -6.25 5.39
N THR A 357 20.82 -7.31 5.61
CA THR A 357 21.20 -8.27 4.56
C THR A 357 19.99 -8.93 3.90
N PHE A 358 18.91 -9.14 4.65
CA PHE A 358 17.67 -9.70 4.12
C PHE A 358 16.84 -8.68 3.33
N ASP A 359 17.05 -7.40 3.56
CA ASP A 359 16.19 -6.34 3.01
C ASP A 359 16.51 -6.07 1.54
N THR A 360 17.79 -6.20 1.14
CA THR A 360 18.17 -6.16 -0.28
C THR A 360 17.60 -7.35 -1.05
N LEU A 361 17.57 -8.53 -0.43
CA LEU A 361 16.96 -9.72 -1.03
C LEU A 361 15.45 -9.51 -1.21
N VAL A 362 14.77 -9.05 -0.17
CA VAL A 362 13.32 -8.80 -0.19
C VAL A 362 12.93 -7.66 -1.14
N GLY A 363 13.68 -6.56 -1.15
CA GLY A 363 13.39 -5.38 -1.96
C GLY A 363 13.73 -5.51 -3.45
N PHE A 364 14.70 -6.36 -3.83
CA PHE A 364 15.13 -6.52 -5.22
C PHE A 364 14.72 -7.87 -5.82
N VAL A 365 14.92 -8.97 -5.09
CA VAL A 365 14.64 -10.31 -5.62
C VAL A 365 13.14 -10.52 -5.79
N ILE A 366 12.31 -10.05 -4.86
CA ILE A 366 10.86 -10.24 -4.99
C ILE A 366 10.30 -9.51 -6.24
N PRO A 367 10.56 -8.20 -6.48
CA PRO A 367 10.08 -7.56 -7.71
C PRO A 367 10.65 -8.18 -9.00
N VAL A 368 11.91 -8.63 -8.98
CA VAL A 368 12.53 -9.35 -10.12
C VAL A 368 11.87 -10.71 -10.34
N LEU A 369 11.52 -11.45 -9.29
CA LEU A 369 10.74 -12.68 -9.39
C LEU A 369 9.35 -12.39 -9.94
N GLY A 370 8.72 -11.28 -9.57
CA GLY A 370 7.46 -10.82 -10.16
C GLY A 370 7.60 -10.58 -11.66
N LEU A 371 8.65 -9.89 -12.08
CA LEU A 371 8.94 -9.65 -13.49
C LEU A 371 9.23 -10.96 -14.25
N ALA A 372 10.08 -11.83 -13.71
CA ALA A 372 10.41 -13.12 -14.33
C ALA A 372 9.16 -14.03 -14.44
N SER A 373 8.33 -14.07 -13.38
CA SER A 373 7.08 -14.84 -13.38
C SER A 373 6.10 -14.30 -14.41
N GLY A 374 5.96 -12.97 -14.51
CA GLY A 374 5.09 -12.35 -15.52
C GLY A 374 5.55 -12.61 -16.96
N LEU A 375 6.86 -12.68 -17.20
CA LEU A 375 7.42 -13.06 -18.51
C LEU A 375 7.15 -14.53 -18.85
N LEU A 376 7.40 -15.44 -17.89
CA LEU A 376 7.19 -16.87 -18.09
C LEU A 376 5.72 -17.21 -18.29
N GLU A 377 4.85 -16.65 -17.46
CA GLU A 377 3.42 -16.90 -17.52
C GLU A 377 2.82 -16.37 -18.82
N GLY A 378 3.23 -15.19 -19.27
CA GLY A 378 2.85 -14.67 -20.59
C GLY A 378 3.12 -15.65 -21.72
N HIS A 379 4.25 -16.37 -21.69
CA HIS A 379 4.56 -17.41 -22.69
C HIS A 379 3.75 -18.70 -22.54
N HIS A 380 3.41 -19.10 -21.31
CA HIS A 380 2.66 -20.32 -21.04
C HIS A 380 1.15 -20.20 -21.32
N LEU A 381 0.62 -18.98 -21.45
CA LEU A 381 -0.78 -18.74 -21.81
C LEU A 381 -1.18 -19.23 -23.21
N LYS A 382 -0.24 -19.75 -24.00
CA LYS A 382 -0.50 -20.37 -25.31
C LYS A 382 -1.18 -21.75 -25.25
N PHE A 383 -1.11 -22.47 -24.13
CA PHE A 383 -1.52 -23.88 -24.06
C PHE A 383 -2.95 -24.12 -23.62
#